data_AF-X1AAW2-F1
#
_entry.id   AF-X1AAW2-F1
#
_cell.length_a   1.000
_cell.length_b   1.000
_cell.length_c   1.000
_cell.angle_alpha   90.00
_cell.angle_beta   90.00
_cell.angle_gamma   90.00
#
_symmetry.space_group_name_H-M   'P 1'
#
loop_
_entity.id
_entity.type
_entity.pdbx_description
1 polymer ?
#
loop_
_entity_poly.entity_id
_entity_poly.type
_entity_poly.pdbx_seq_one_letter_code
_entity_poly.pdbx_strand_id
1 'polypeptide(L)' 'MTDKVEIKGFCEPRFEAVKDAFNRNFEEGMEVGATFAVTINGKYVIDIWGGYKDKEKTQLWEKDTICNVYSTTKVPT' A
#
# COMPACT_ATOMS: atom_id res chain seq x y z
N MET A 1 3.61 21.21 -5.20
CA MET A 1 3.49 20.87 -3.78
C MET A 1 3.26 19.37 -3.74
N THR A 2 4.13 18.62 -3.09
CA THR A 2 3.98 17.17 -2.98
C THR A 2 2.79 16.91 -2.08
N ASP A 3 1.68 16.42 -2.63
CA ASP A 3 0.55 15.98 -1.82
C ASP A 3 1.04 14.87 -0.91
N LYS A 4 1.14 15.16 0.38
CA LYS A 4 1.64 14.21 1.37
C LYS A 4 0.57 13.14 1.58
N VAL A 5 0.83 11.94 1.07
CA VAL A 5 -0.08 10.81 1.20
C VAL A 5 -0.05 10.30 2.65
N GLU A 6 -1.24 10.14 3.24
CA GLU A 6 -1.37 9.49 4.54
C GLU A 6 -1.30 7.96 4.36
N ILE A 7 -0.34 7.33 5.03
CA ILE A 7 -0.23 5.87 5.08
C ILE A 7 -1.06 5.35 6.26
N LYS A 8 -2.11 4.59 5.94
CA LYS A 8 -3.01 3.96 6.90
C LYS A 8 -2.60 2.49 7.14
N GLY A 9 -3.14 1.90 8.21
CA GLY A 9 -2.91 0.49 8.55
C GLY A 9 -1.90 0.29 9.68
N PHE A 10 -1.30 -0.90 9.74
CA PHE A 10 -0.39 -1.33 10.80
C PHE A 10 0.94 -1.84 10.24
N CYS A 11 2.03 -1.42 10.87
CA CYS A 11 3.37 -1.93 10.65
C CYS A 11 4.01 -2.16 12.02
N GLU A 12 4.52 -3.37 12.29
CA GLU A 12 5.27 -3.60 13.52
C GLU A 12 6.53 -2.71 13.56
N PRO A 13 6.90 -2.13 14.72
CA PRO A 13 8.02 -1.18 14.81
C PRO A 13 9.36 -1.69 14.26
N ARG A 14 9.60 -3.01 14.33
CA ARG A 14 10.81 -3.64 13.77
C ARG A 14 10.90 -3.57 12.24
N PHE A 15 9.82 -3.21 11.55
CA PHE A 15 9.73 -3.07 10.10
C PHE A 15 9.46 -1.63 9.65
N GLU A 16 9.69 -0.62 10.50
CA GLU A 16 9.40 0.79 10.14
C GLU A 16 10.10 1.22 8.85
N ALA A 17 11.31 0.73 8.59
CA ALA A 17 12.04 1.00 7.34
C ALA A 17 11.27 0.59 6.07
N VAL A 18 10.40 -0.42 6.15
CA VAL A 18 9.52 -0.82 5.04
C VAL A 18 8.42 0.21 4.82
N LYS A 19 7.82 0.72 5.91
CA LYS A 19 6.81 1.77 5.84
C LYS A 19 7.42 3.09 5.31
N ASP A 20 8.64 3.41 5.69
CA ASP A 20 9.39 4.56 5.15
C ASP A 20 9.64 4.42 3.65
N ALA A 21 10.05 3.24 3.18
CA ALA A 21 10.23 2.98 1.76
C ALA A 21 8.90 3.07 1.00
N PHE A 22 7.82 2.51 1.56
CA PHE A 22 6.48 2.63 0.99
C PHE A 22 6.03 4.09 0.87
N ASN A 23 6.23 4.90 1.92
CA ASN A 23 5.93 6.34 1.88
C ASN A 23 6.76 7.08 0.82
N ARG A 24 8.05 6.73 0.69
CA ARG A 24 8.94 7.33 -0.32
C ARG A 24 8.45 7.11 -1.75
N ASN A 25 7.84 5.96 -2.05
CA ASN A 25 7.27 5.72 -3.37
C ASN A 25 6.19 6.76 -3.76
N PHE A 26 5.41 7.23 -2.79
CA PHE A 26 4.44 8.32 -3.01
C PHE A 26 5.11 9.68 -3.11
N GLU A 27 6.11 9.96 -2.26
CA GLU A 27 6.86 11.22 -2.27
C GLU A 27 7.61 11.45 -3.60
N GLU A 28 8.12 10.36 -4.19
CA GLU A 28 8.79 10.36 -5.49
C GLU A 28 7.81 10.32 -6.69
N GLY A 29 6.49 10.26 -6.42
CA GLY A 29 5.46 10.26 -7.45
C GLY A 29 5.37 8.96 -8.27
N MET A 30 5.90 7.86 -7.75
CA MET A 30 5.85 6.54 -8.40
C MET A 30 4.48 5.88 -8.27
N GLU A 31 3.66 6.32 -7.31
CA GLU A 31 2.38 5.69 -6.98
C GLU A 31 1.21 6.66 -7.02
N VAL A 32 0.05 6.17 -7.50
CA VAL A 32 -1.26 6.83 -7.34
C VAL A 32 -1.93 6.33 -6.06
N GLY A 33 -1.94 5.02 -5.87
CA GLY A 33 -2.45 4.34 -4.69
C GLY A 33 -1.97 2.90 -4.67
N ALA A 34 -1.68 2.39 -3.47
CA ALA A 34 -1.09 1.07 -3.29
C ALA A 34 -1.47 0.48 -1.94
N THR A 35 -1.31 -0.84 -1.84
CA THR A 35 -1.39 -1.62 -0.60
C THR A 35 -0.20 -2.58 -0.52
N PHE A 36 0.29 -2.84 0.69
CA PHE A 36 1.38 -3.76 0.95
C PHE A 36 1.14 -4.52 2.25
N ALA A 37 1.25 -5.85 2.20
CA ALA A 37 1.05 -6.72 3.36
C ALA A 37 2.11 -7.82 3.42
N VAL A 38 2.54 -8.15 4.64
CA VAL A 38 3.53 -9.20 4.92
C VAL A 38 3.03 -10.07 6.06
N THR A 39 3.15 -11.38 5.88
CA THR A 39 2.90 -12.36 6.94
C THR A 39 4.18 -13.09 7.33
N ILE A 40 4.32 -13.39 8.63
CA ILE A 40 5.34 -14.30 9.15
C ILE A 40 4.59 -15.40 9.91
N ASN A 41 4.77 -16.65 9.46
CA ASN A 41 4.05 -17.82 9.99
C ASN A 41 2.53 -17.62 10.01
N GLY A 42 1.98 -17.03 8.94
CA GLY A 42 0.54 -16.79 8.77
C GLY A 42 -0.05 -15.62 9.55
N LYS A 43 0.77 -14.86 10.30
CA LYS A 43 0.33 -13.66 11.02
C LYS A 43 0.80 -12.40 10.30
N TYR A 44 -0.11 -11.46 10.08
CA TYR A 44 0.25 -10.14 9.54
C TYR A 44 1.18 -9.41 10.50
N VAL A 45 2.33 -9.01 9.97
CA VAL A 45 3.29 -8.13 10.66
C VAL A 45 3.34 -6.75 10.01
N ILE A 46 2.83 -6.65 8.77
CA ILE A 46 2.60 -5.42 8.02
C ILE A 46 1.28 -5.59 7.25
N ASP A 47 0.42 -4.58 7.31
CA ASP A 47 -0.79 -4.41 6.49
C ASP A 47 -1.06 -2.91 6.37
N ILE A 48 -0.55 -2.28 5.31
CA ILE A 48 -0.57 -0.83 5.09
C ILE A 48 -1.10 -0.47 3.70
N TRP A 49 -1.76 0.68 3.59
CA TRP A 49 -2.27 1.22 2.33
C TRP A 49 -2.27 2.75 2.31
N GLY A 50 -2.35 3.34 1.12
CA GLY A 50 -2.37 4.79 0.96
C GLY A 50 -2.61 5.23 -0.48
N GLY A 51 -2.83 6.53 -0.63
CA GLY A 51 -3.04 7.18 -1.91
C GLY A 51 -4.51 7.15 -2.35
N TYR A 52 -4.73 7.00 -3.66
CA TYR A 52 -6.02 7.13 -4.32
C TYR A 52 -6.31 5.93 -5.21
N LYS A 53 -7.58 5.56 -5.33
CA LYS A 53 -8.01 4.45 -6.19
C LYS A 53 -8.30 4.87 -7.63
N ASP A 54 -8.25 6.17 -7.93
CA ASP A 54 -8.49 6.77 -9.23
C ASP A 54 -7.35 7.70 -9.66
N LYS A 55 -7.16 7.86 -10.97
CA LYS A 55 -6.06 8.67 -11.53
C LYS A 55 -6.23 10.15 -11.25
N GLU A 56 -7.47 10.59 -11.15
CA GLU A 56 -7.88 11.96 -10.88
C GLU A 56 -7.65 12.36 -9.41
N LYS A 57 -7.25 11.41 -8.55
CA LYS A 57 -7.00 11.59 -7.11
C LYS A 57 -8.21 12.17 -6.37
N THR A 58 -9.41 11.71 -6.71
CA THR A 58 -10.66 12.17 -6.11
C THR A 58 -11.18 11.25 -5.01
N GLN A 59 -10.77 9.98 -5.02
CA GLN A 59 -11.22 8.97 -4.07
C GLN A 59 -10.03 8.27 -3.41
N LEU A 60 -10.01 8.30 -2.08
CA LEU A 60 -8.94 7.67 -1.31
C LEU A 60 -8.92 6.15 -1.49
N TRP A 61 -7.71 5.61 -1.37
CA TRP A 61 -7.50 4.18 -1.17
C TRP A 61 -7.92 3.81 0.26
N GLU A 62 -8.85 2.88 0.38
CA GLU A 62 -9.32 2.32 1.65
C GLU A 62 -8.84 0.87 1.80
N LYS A 63 -8.94 0.34 3.03
CA LYS A 63 -8.46 -1.01 3.40
C LYS A 63 -8.87 -2.10 2.42
N ASP A 64 -10.15 -2.08 2.03
CA ASP A 64 -10.77 -3.13 1.20
C ASP A 64 -10.86 -2.74 -0.28
N THR A 65 -10.02 -1.80 -0.74
CA THR A 65 -9.96 -1.41 -2.15
C THR A 65 -9.49 -2.59 -3.00
N ILE A 66 -10.31 -2.98 -3.98
CA ILE A 66 -10.00 -4.08 -4.90
C ILE A 66 -9.32 -3.53 -6.15
N CYS A 67 -8.20 -4.15 -6.54
CA CYS A 67 -7.53 -3.88 -7.81
C CYS A 67 -7.41 -5.15 -8.66
N ASN A 68 -7.34 -5.00 -9.98
CA ASN A 68 -7.03 -6.11 -10.86
C ASN A 68 -5.53 -6.46 -10.70
N VAL A 69 -5.23 -7.69 -10.29
CA VAL A 69 -3.85 -8.16 -10.03
C VAL A 69 -3.21 -8.89 -11.20
N TYR A 70 -3.88 -8.93 -12.37
CA TYR A 70 -3.36 -9.55 -13.60
C TYR A 70 -2.83 -10.97 -13.37
N SER A 71 -1.59 -11.25 -13.79
CA SER A 71 -0.98 -12.59 -13.74
C SER A 71 -0.73 -13.11 -12.32
N THR A 72 -0.81 -12.28 -11.28
CA THR A 72 -0.76 -12.75 -9.89
C THR A 72 -1.87 -13.77 -9.59
N THR A 73 -3.00 -13.68 -10.30
CA THR A 73 -4.08 -14.68 -10.23
C THR A 73 -3.65 -16.12 -10.56
N LYS A 74 -2.48 -16.32 -11.19
CA LYS A 74 -1.97 -17.66 -11.50
C LYS A 74 -1.53 -18.43 -10.25
N VAL A 75 -0.99 -17.75 -9.23
CA VAL A 75 -0.44 -18.38 -8.01
C VAL A 75 -1.47 -19.24 -7.25
N PRO A 76 -2.72 -18.79 -7.01
CA PRO A 76 -3.71 -19.59 -6.28
C PRO A 76 -4.41 -20.69 -7.11
N THR A 77 -4.07 -20.88 -8.39
CA THR A 77 -4.67 -21.92 -9.25
C THR A 77 -3.90 -23.23 -9.16
#